data_AF-A0A4R3K4T6-F1
#
_entry.id   AF-A0A4R3K4T6-F1
#
_cell.length_a   1.000
_cell.length_b   1.000
_cell.length_c   1.000
_cell.angle_alpha   90.00
_cell.angle_beta   90.00
_cell.angle_gamma   90.00
#
_symmetry.space_group_name_H-M   'P 1'
#
loop_
_entity.id
_entity.type
_entity.pdbx_description
1 polymer ?
#
loop_
_entity_poly.entity_id
_entity_poly.type
_entity_poly.pdbx_seq_one_letter_code
_entity_poly.pdbx_strand_id
1 'polypeptide(L)'
;MSKLLINEVPLMCLPSLAVKIGLNEALFIQQLHYWVDRSKNIIDGRQWVYNTMADWLKQFPFWSQKTLSRTISNLEKQKLVISGNYNQKGYDRTKWYTIDYLELERLEKEAPETENHEESEPDVSGENDAAVSDQSIGTKCPHEENRGLTDTVGDASVGDQSIGTNCPYEVIQGLPGPLAENTQNDRFIGTSCPNPSGHFVPMESDNLSSPIPENNNREFSEKTTTNRNEETVVGDMVNIKDSLERLLFVMPSYGITLATAKKFIAEYGLEAVEQQWELLKKALQKGKINNPAGWLHMALREGYVDAPAAFKQLQEEKKAAMREKMAEIERQQIAALEREAEEEANQFEIPGNSPFHAFLAKYKKEQDEKSPV
;
A
#
# COMPACT_ATOMS: atom_id res chain seq x y z
N MET A 1 -5.43 -9.92 -42.42
CA MET A 1 -6.50 -9.39 -41.54
C MET A 1 -5.82 -8.70 -40.38
N SER A 2 -6.10 -7.41 -40.13
CA SER A 2 -5.49 -6.68 -39.02
C SER A 2 -5.86 -7.34 -37.69
N LYS A 3 -4.87 -7.51 -36.80
CA LYS A 3 -5.06 -8.00 -35.42
C LYS A 3 -5.78 -7.00 -34.49
N LEU A 4 -6.39 -5.96 -35.06
CA LEU A 4 -7.12 -4.90 -34.36
C LEU A 4 -8.64 -5.07 -34.50
N LEU A 5 -9.08 -5.99 -35.34
CA LEU A 5 -10.46 -6.45 -35.43
C LEU A 5 -10.59 -7.77 -34.67
N ILE A 6 -11.77 -8.03 -34.12
CA ILE A 6 -12.08 -9.10 -33.15
C ILE A 6 -11.28 -10.38 -33.40
N ASN A 7 -10.16 -10.51 -32.69
CA ASN A 7 -9.23 -11.63 -32.73
C ASN A 7 -8.95 -12.19 -31.33
N GLU A 8 -9.53 -11.57 -30.31
CA GLU A 8 -9.50 -11.96 -28.90
C GLU A 8 -10.86 -11.71 -28.25
N VAL A 9 -11.04 -12.23 -27.03
CA VAL A 9 -12.30 -12.07 -26.29
C VAL A 9 -12.42 -10.60 -25.87
N PRO A 10 -13.47 -9.87 -26.30
CA PRO A 10 -13.61 -8.46 -26.00
C PRO A 10 -13.97 -8.24 -24.53
N LEU A 11 -13.45 -7.16 -23.94
CA LEU A 11 -13.93 -6.66 -22.66
C LEU A 11 -15.29 -5.99 -22.87
N MET A 12 -16.32 -6.59 -22.27
CA MET A 12 -17.70 -6.10 -22.36
C MET A 12 -17.92 -4.94 -21.36
N CYS A 13 -18.64 -3.91 -21.78
CA CYS A 13 -19.08 -2.82 -20.90
C CYS A 13 -20.46 -2.32 -21.35
N LEU A 14 -21.40 -2.17 -20.41
CA LEU A 14 -22.72 -1.60 -20.70
C LEU A 14 -22.65 -0.07 -20.62
N PRO A 15 -23.04 0.67 -21.67
CA PRO A 15 -23.03 2.13 -21.65
C PRO A 15 -23.88 2.72 -20.52
N SER A 16 -25.04 2.13 -20.24
CA SER A 16 -25.93 2.53 -19.15
C SER A 16 -25.25 2.45 -17.78
N LEU A 17 -24.43 1.43 -17.55
CA LEU A 17 -23.64 1.28 -16.33
C LEU A 17 -22.52 2.33 -16.29
N ALA A 18 -21.79 2.50 -17.40
CA ALA A 18 -20.70 3.46 -17.49
C ALA A 18 -21.14 4.91 -17.22
N VAL A 19 -22.35 5.30 -17.63
CA VAL A 19 -22.93 6.62 -17.32
C VAL A 19 -23.14 6.81 -15.82
N LYS A 20 -23.54 5.76 -15.09
CA LYS A 20 -23.85 5.85 -13.65
C LYS A 20 -22.61 5.86 -12.77
N ILE A 21 -21.62 5.01 -13.06
CA ILE A 21 -20.50 4.76 -12.13
C ILE A 21 -19.13 5.15 -12.70
N GLY A 22 -19.06 5.49 -14.00
CA GLY A 22 -17.82 5.77 -14.73
C GLY A 22 -17.36 4.60 -15.59
N LEU A 23 -16.67 4.92 -16.70
CA LEU A 23 -16.23 3.92 -17.69
C LEU A 23 -15.27 2.88 -17.10
N ASN A 24 -14.26 3.33 -16.33
CA ASN A 24 -13.25 2.42 -15.79
C ASN A 24 -13.86 1.49 -14.73
N GLU A 25 -14.68 2.06 -13.86
CA GLU A 25 -15.43 1.38 -12.83
C GLU A 25 -16.39 0.34 -13.43
N ALA A 26 -17.14 0.71 -14.48
CA ALA A 26 -18.03 -0.19 -15.22
C ALA A 26 -17.28 -1.33 -15.90
N LEU A 27 -16.13 -1.06 -16.51
CA LEU A 27 -15.33 -2.09 -17.14
C LEU A 27 -14.79 -3.09 -16.11
N PHE A 28 -14.30 -2.60 -14.97
CA PHE A 28 -13.78 -3.46 -13.90
C PHE A 28 -14.87 -4.31 -13.27
N ILE A 29 -16.02 -3.71 -12.90
CA ILE A 29 -17.10 -4.46 -12.23
C ILE A 29 -17.70 -5.52 -13.17
N GLN A 30 -17.81 -5.25 -14.47
CA GLN A 30 -18.27 -6.22 -15.46
C GLN A 30 -17.30 -7.40 -15.58
N GLN A 31 -16.00 -7.12 -15.61
CA GLN A 31 -14.99 -8.17 -15.63
C GLN A 31 -14.96 -8.97 -14.32
N LEU A 32 -15.14 -8.31 -13.17
CA LEU A 32 -15.24 -8.96 -11.87
C LEU A 32 -16.47 -9.88 -11.82
N HIS A 33 -17.62 -9.43 -12.33
CA HIS A 33 -18.85 -10.22 -12.39
C HIS A 33 -18.64 -11.55 -13.14
N TYR A 34 -17.96 -11.51 -14.30
CA TYR A 34 -17.60 -12.72 -15.05
C TYR A 34 -16.85 -13.76 -14.20
N TRP A 35 -15.92 -13.29 -13.35
CA TRP A 35 -15.13 -14.16 -12.48
C TRP A 35 -15.92 -14.63 -11.25
N VAL A 36 -16.74 -13.77 -10.65
CA VAL A 36 -17.56 -14.11 -9.49
C VAL A 36 -18.56 -15.21 -9.84
N ASP A 37 -19.22 -15.08 -10.98
CA ASP A 37 -20.18 -16.06 -11.53
C ASP A 37 -19.55 -17.45 -11.71
N ARG A 38 -18.26 -17.51 -12.07
CA ARG A 38 -17.50 -18.76 -12.27
C ARG A 38 -16.78 -19.25 -11.01
N SER A 39 -16.79 -18.48 -9.93
CA SER A 39 -16.08 -18.84 -8.72
C SER A 39 -16.82 -19.92 -7.94
N LYS A 40 -16.05 -20.89 -7.45
CA LYS A 40 -16.52 -21.93 -6.53
C LYS A 40 -16.28 -21.57 -5.05
N ASN A 41 -15.62 -20.44 -4.81
CA ASN A 41 -15.25 -20.03 -3.46
C ASN A 41 -16.43 -19.30 -2.82
N ILE A 42 -17.16 -19.98 -1.94
CA ILE A 42 -18.28 -19.43 -1.20
C ILE A 42 -17.85 -19.21 0.25
N ILE A 43 -17.96 -17.97 0.72
CA ILE A 43 -17.64 -17.57 2.09
C ILE A 43 -18.79 -16.68 2.58
N ASP A 44 -19.35 -17.01 3.74
CA ASP A 44 -20.50 -16.33 4.34
C ASP A 44 -21.70 -16.20 3.38
N GLY A 45 -21.96 -17.25 2.60
CA GLY A 45 -23.07 -17.29 1.63
C GLY A 45 -22.87 -16.44 0.38
N ARG A 46 -21.69 -15.83 0.19
CA ARG A 46 -21.34 -15.04 -1.01
C ARG A 46 -20.24 -15.70 -1.81
N GLN A 47 -20.29 -15.56 -3.14
CA GLN A 47 -19.21 -15.98 -4.02
C GLN A 47 -18.09 -14.93 -4.05
N TRP A 48 -16.85 -15.39 -3.97
CA TRP A 48 -15.67 -14.52 -3.95
C TRP A 48 -14.64 -14.90 -4.99
N VAL A 49 -13.94 -13.91 -5.52
CA VAL A 49 -12.78 -14.09 -6.38
C VAL A 49 -11.57 -13.52 -5.69
N TYR A 50 -10.53 -14.32 -5.54
CA TYR A 50 -9.24 -13.84 -5.08
C TYR A 50 -8.36 -13.52 -6.28
N ASN A 51 -7.69 -12.37 -6.25
CA ASN A 51 -6.74 -12.02 -7.29
C ASN A 51 -5.68 -11.05 -6.79
N THR A 52 -4.51 -11.06 -7.43
CA THR A 52 -3.46 -10.07 -7.16
C THR A 52 -3.64 -8.84 -8.05
N MET A 53 -3.06 -7.71 -7.63
CA MET A 53 -3.01 -6.51 -8.49
C MET A 53 -2.29 -6.77 -9.81
N ALA A 54 -1.25 -7.62 -9.80
CA ALA A 54 -0.49 -7.97 -11.01
C ALA A 54 -1.31 -8.80 -11.98
N ASP A 55 -2.14 -9.71 -11.48
CA ASP A 55 -3.01 -10.55 -12.31
C ASP A 55 -4.20 -9.77 -12.87
N TRP A 56 -4.76 -8.82 -12.10
CA TRP A 56 -5.73 -7.88 -12.64
C TRP A 56 -5.15 -7.03 -13.78
N LEU A 57 -3.89 -6.62 -13.70
CA LEU A 57 -3.23 -5.87 -14.78
C LEU A 57 -3.07 -6.69 -16.06
N LYS A 58 -3.00 -8.02 -15.99
CA LYS A 58 -2.99 -8.87 -17.19
C LYS A 58 -4.33 -8.80 -17.95
N GLN A 59 -5.43 -8.59 -17.23
CA GLN A 59 -6.78 -8.42 -17.80
C GLN A 59 -7.00 -7.01 -18.35
N PHE A 60 -6.29 -6.02 -17.80
CA PHE A 60 -6.37 -4.63 -18.19
C PHE A 60 -4.99 -4.08 -18.57
N PRO A 61 -4.36 -4.60 -19.65
CA PRO A 61 -2.98 -4.27 -20.01
C PRO A 61 -2.80 -2.80 -20.42
N PHE A 62 -3.90 -2.10 -20.71
CA PHE A 62 -3.94 -0.67 -21.04
C PHE A 62 -4.05 0.26 -19.82
N TRP A 63 -4.14 -0.28 -18.60
CA TRP A 63 -4.15 0.50 -17.37
C TRP A 63 -2.82 0.41 -16.62
N SER A 64 -2.47 1.51 -15.94
CA SER A 64 -1.42 1.49 -14.94
C SER A 64 -1.90 0.86 -13.64
N GLN A 65 -0.97 0.38 -12.80
CA GLN A 65 -1.31 -0.10 -11.45
C GLN A 65 -2.03 0.97 -10.62
N LYS A 66 -1.65 2.25 -10.76
CA LYS A 66 -2.29 3.36 -10.06
C LYS A 66 -3.75 3.54 -10.50
N THR A 67 -4.00 3.46 -11.81
CA THR A 67 -5.36 3.55 -12.37
C THR A 67 -6.23 2.44 -11.81
N LEU A 68 -5.78 1.19 -11.90
CA LEU A 68 -6.51 0.04 -11.39
C LEU A 68 -6.79 0.15 -9.88
N SER A 69 -5.78 0.52 -9.07
CA SER A 69 -5.96 0.74 -7.62
C SER A 69 -7.00 1.83 -7.33
N ARG A 70 -6.98 2.93 -8.09
CA ARG A 70 -7.97 4.01 -7.95
C ARG A 70 -9.37 3.52 -8.32
N THR A 71 -9.53 2.82 -9.44
CA THR A 71 -10.82 2.26 -9.89
C THR A 71 -11.43 1.33 -8.83
N ILE A 72 -10.63 0.39 -8.31
CA ILE A 72 -11.08 -0.52 -7.25
C ILE A 72 -11.47 0.26 -5.99
N SER A 73 -10.64 1.22 -5.58
CA SER A 73 -10.91 2.02 -4.38
C SER A 73 -12.19 2.87 -4.53
N ASN A 74 -12.48 3.37 -5.73
CA ASN A 74 -13.71 4.11 -6.02
C ASN A 74 -14.94 3.20 -5.91
N LEU A 75 -14.88 2.00 -6.48
CA LEU A 75 -15.96 1.01 -6.38
C LEU A 75 -16.21 0.56 -4.93
N GLU A 76 -15.15 0.40 -4.13
CA GLU A 76 -15.26 0.10 -2.69
C GLU A 76 -15.92 1.26 -1.93
N LYS A 77 -15.59 2.51 -2.26
CA LYS A 77 -16.23 3.69 -1.67
C LYS A 77 -17.71 3.80 -2.02
N GLN A 78 -18.07 3.45 -3.26
CA GLN A 78 -19.47 3.37 -3.72
C GLN A 78 -20.19 2.13 -3.16
N LYS A 79 -19.51 1.26 -2.39
CA LYS A 79 -20.04 0.00 -1.83
C LYS A 79 -20.50 -1.01 -2.88
N LEU A 80 -20.13 -0.82 -4.15
CA LEU A 80 -20.44 -1.74 -5.24
C LEU A 80 -19.57 -2.99 -5.23
N VAL A 81 -18.31 -2.82 -4.80
CA VAL A 81 -17.36 -3.92 -4.65
C VAL A 81 -17.02 -4.05 -3.18
N ILE A 82 -17.18 -5.26 -2.65
CA ILE A 82 -16.77 -5.60 -1.30
C ILE A 82 -15.44 -6.32 -1.41
N SER A 83 -14.48 -5.89 -0.59
CA SER A 83 -13.17 -6.51 -0.53
C SER A 83 -12.91 -7.13 0.83
N GLY A 84 -12.17 -8.24 0.84
CA GLY A 84 -11.87 -9.01 2.04
C GLY A 84 -10.47 -9.62 1.99
N ASN A 85 -10.06 -10.20 3.12
CA ASN A 85 -8.84 -10.98 3.21
C ASN A 85 -9.16 -12.33 3.85
N TYR A 86 -9.13 -13.39 3.03
CA TYR A 86 -9.33 -14.77 3.46
C TYR A 86 -8.06 -15.61 3.24
N ASN A 87 -6.91 -14.96 3.13
CA ASN A 87 -5.64 -15.67 2.95
C ASN A 87 -5.17 -16.25 4.29
N GLN A 88 -4.74 -17.51 4.26
CA GLN A 88 -4.18 -18.18 5.45
C GLN A 88 -2.80 -17.61 5.84
N LYS A 89 -2.05 -17.06 4.87
CA LYS A 89 -0.68 -16.60 5.06
C LYS A 89 -0.60 -15.09 4.99
N GLY A 90 0.01 -14.46 5.99
CA GLY A 90 0.06 -12.98 6.08
C GLY A 90 0.96 -12.28 5.06
N TYR A 91 1.84 -13.01 4.36
CA TYR A 91 2.65 -12.44 3.26
C TYR A 91 1.93 -12.48 1.91
N ASP A 92 0.80 -13.20 1.83
CA ASP A 92 0.01 -13.28 0.61
C ASP A 92 -0.77 -11.98 0.41
N ARG A 93 -0.41 -11.26 -0.65
CA ARG A 93 -0.97 -9.95 -1.01
C ARG A 93 -2.22 -10.08 -1.89
N THR A 94 -2.71 -11.29 -2.13
CA THR A 94 -3.95 -11.53 -2.87
C THR A 94 -5.12 -10.92 -2.10
N LYS A 95 -5.97 -10.15 -2.77
CA LYS A 95 -7.18 -9.60 -2.16
C LYS A 95 -8.39 -10.36 -2.69
N TRP A 96 -9.39 -10.53 -1.84
CA TRP A 96 -10.64 -11.18 -2.21
C TRP A 96 -11.67 -10.10 -2.54
N TYR A 97 -12.45 -10.34 -3.60
CA TYR A 97 -13.42 -9.41 -4.13
C TYR A 97 -14.75 -10.11 -4.36
N THR A 98 -15.84 -9.41 -4.08
CA THR A 98 -17.20 -9.77 -4.47
C THR A 98 -17.98 -8.51 -4.83
N ILE A 99 -19.13 -8.68 -5.48
CA ILE A 99 -20.00 -7.58 -5.90
C ILE A 99 -21.18 -7.51 -4.93
N ASP A 100 -21.51 -6.30 -4.50
CA ASP A 100 -22.78 -6.07 -3.79
C ASP A 100 -23.91 -5.84 -4.81
N TYR A 101 -24.57 -6.94 -5.19
CA TYR A 101 -25.67 -6.90 -6.14
C TYR A 101 -26.87 -6.10 -5.63
N LEU A 102 -27.06 -5.98 -4.30
CA LEU A 102 -28.15 -5.20 -3.73
C LEU A 102 -27.94 -3.69 -3.97
N GLU A 103 -26.71 -3.20 -3.77
CA GLU A 103 -26.37 -1.80 -4.06
C GLU A 103 -26.41 -1.51 -5.56
N LEU A 104 -26.03 -2.49 -6.40
CA LEU A 104 -26.14 -2.35 -7.85
C LEU A 104 -27.59 -2.21 -8.31
N GLU A 105 -28.52 -2.94 -7.70
CA GLU A 105 -29.96 -2.84 -7.97
C GLU A 105 -30.55 -1.49 -7.49
N ARG A 106 -30.05 -0.94 -6.37
CA ARG A 106 -30.42 0.41 -5.91
C ARG A 106 -29.99 1.48 -6.91
N LEU A 107 -28.74 1.40 -7.39
CA LEU A 107 -28.21 2.26 -8.44
C LEU A 107 -29.01 2.16 -9.74
N GLU A 108 -29.62 1.00 -10.02
CA GLU A 108 -30.53 0.86 -11.16
C GLU A 108 -31.79 1.72 -10.99
N LYS A 109 -32.39 1.68 -9.79
CA LYS A 109 -33.66 2.34 -9.43
C LYS A 109 -33.53 3.86 -9.25
N GLU A 110 -32.36 4.36 -8.86
CA GLU A 110 -32.09 5.80 -8.66
C GLU A 110 -31.90 6.61 -9.97
N ALA A 111 -32.32 6.08 -11.13
CA ALA A 111 -32.30 6.84 -12.38
C ALA A 111 -33.23 8.07 -12.27
N PRO A 112 -32.86 9.21 -12.87
CA PRO A 112 -33.50 10.50 -12.58
C PRO A 112 -34.97 10.48 -12.96
N GLU A 113 -35.83 10.80 -11.99
CA GLU A 113 -37.13 11.38 -12.26
C GLU A 113 -36.88 12.59 -13.16
N THR A 114 -37.36 12.53 -14.39
CA THR A 114 -37.50 13.72 -15.23
C THR A 114 -38.29 14.74 -14.42
N GLU A 115 -37.65 15.84 -14.06
CA GLU A 115 -38.34 17.04 -13.57
C GLU A 115 -39.40 17.41 -14.60
N ASN A 116 -40.65 17.04 -14.31
CA ASN A 116 -41.83 17.53 -15.01
C ASN A 116 -41.97 19.00 -14.63
N HIS A 117 -41.30 19.88 -15.37
CA HIS A 117 -41.69 21.28 -15.40
C HIS A 117 -43.02 21.35 -16.17
N GLU A 118 -44.09 21.60 -15.41
CA GLU A 118 -45.42 21.94 -15.92
C GLU A 118 -45.30 23.02 -17.00
N GLU A 119 -45.81 22.71 -18.19
CA GLU A 119 -46.07 23.68 -19.24
C GLU A 119 -47.15 24.65 -18.74
N SER A 120 -46.75 25.90 -18.46
CA SER A 120 -47.67 27.03 -18.43
C SER A 120 -47.39 27.93 -19.63
N GLU A 121 -48.29 27.86 -20.60
CA GLU A 121 -48.47 28.81 -21.71
C GLU A 121 -48.37 30.28 -21.26
N PRO A 122 -47.81 31.18 -22.10
CA PRO A 122 -48.28 32.56 -22.12
C PRO A 122 -48.72 33.01 -23.51
N ASP A 123 -49.99 33.44 -23.57
CA ASP A 123 -50.62 34.14 -24.69
C ASP A 123 -50.29 35.65 -24.65
N VAL A 124 -49.72 36.13 -25.77
CA VAL A 124 -49.80 37.46 -26.43
C VAL A 124 -49.76 38.78 -25.61
N SER A 125 -48.76 39.65 -25.89
CA SER A 125 -48.93 40.91 -26.66
C SER A 125 -47.73 41.89 -26.60
N GLY A 126 -47.38 42.51 -27.74
CA GLY A 126 -46.97 43.92 -27.81
C GLY A 126 -45.47 44.29 -27.85
N GLU A 127 -44.90 44.28 -29.07
CA GLU A 127 -43.95 45.24 -29.69
C GLU A 127 -42.98 46.06 -28.80
N ASN A 128 -41.66 45.99 -29.12
CA ASN A 128 -40.85 47.14 -29.58
C ASN A 128 -39.41 46.71 -29.98
N ASP A 129 -38.90 47.40 -31.00
CA ASP A 129 -37.68 47.17 -31.76
C ASP A 129 -36.34 47.32 -31.01
N ALA A 130 -35.32 46.67 -31.59
CA ALA A 130 -33.91 47.07 -31.72
C ALA A 130 -32.83 46.26 -30.96
N ALA A 131 -31.85 45.82 -31.76
CA ALA A 131 -30.48 45.41 -31.42
C ALA A 131 -30.26 44.06 -30.72
N VAL A 132 -30.01 43.02 -31.53
CA VAL A 132 -29.41 41.75 -31.10
C VAL A 132 -27.92 41.95 -30.80
N SER A 133 -27.54 41.89 -29.52
CA SER A 133 -26.17 41.65 -29.08
C SER A 133 -26.12 40.25 -28.45
N ASP A 134 -25.66 39.29 -29.23
CA ASP A 134 -25.33 37.94 -28.78
C ASP A 134 -24.14 38.01 -27.81
N GLN A 135 -24.39 37.80 -26.52
CA GLN A 135 -23.35 37.55 -25.51
C GLN A 135 -23.46 36.11 -25.04
N SER A 136 -23.09 35.20 -25.93
CA SER A 136 -22.71 33.84 -25.60
C SER A 136 -21.32 33.86 -24.93
N ILE A 137 -21.28 33.58 -23.61
CA ILE A 137 -20.04 33.33 -22.87
C ILE A 137 -19.53 31.95 -23.27
N GLY A 138 -18.64 31.94 -24.26
CA GLY A 138 -17.89 30.77 -24.69
C GLY A 138 -16.85 30.35 -23.64
N THR A 139 -16.88 29.09 -23.24
CA THR A 139 -15.72 28.45 -22.60
C THR A 139 -14.84 27.89 -23.71
N LYS A 140 -13.68 28.51 -23.90
CA LYS A 140 -12.69 28.18 -24.94
C LYS A 140 -12.02 26.82 -24.65
N CYS A 141 -12.30 25.83 -25.48
CA CYS A 141 -11.41 24.68 -25.70
C CYS A 141 -10.42 25.05 -26.83
N PRO A 142 -9.10 24.99 -26.63
CA PRO A 142 -8.17 25.28 -27.71
C PRO A 142 -7.97 24.04 -28.60
N HIS A 143 -8.44 24.21 -29.83
CA HIS A 143 -7.86 23.73 -31.09
C HIS A 143 -8.06 22.26 -31.50
N GLU A 144 -9.06 22.01 -32.36
CA GLU A 144 -8.85 21.25 -33.60
C GLU A 144 -10.00 21.52 -34.58
N GLU A 145 -9.71 22.24 -35.67
CA GLU A 145 -10.63 22.45 -36.78
C GLU A 145 -10.67 21.20 -37.65
N ASN A 146 -11.80 20.49 -37.65
CA ASN A 146 -12.16 19.53 -38.68
C ASN A 146 -13.45 20.00 -39.35
N ARG A 147 -13.32 20.46 -40.60
CA ARG A 147 -14.30 20.42 -41.71
C ARG A 147 -13.62 21.12 -42.89
N GLY A 148 -13.21 20.43 -43.94
CA GLY A 148 -14.11 19.71 -44.83
C GLY A 148 -14.52 20.67 -45.94
N LEU A 149 -13.67 20.80 -46.96
CA LEU A 149 -13.91 21.63 -48.15
C LEU A 149 -14.37 20.73 -49.30
N THR A 150 -15.59 20.96 -49.79
CA THR A 150 -16.12 20.38 -51.03
C THR A 150 -15.94 21.37 -52.18
N ASP A 151 -15.30 20.89 -53.25
CA ASP A 151 -15.40 21.23 -54.67
C ASP A 151 -15.69 22.67 -55.10
N THR A 152 -14.76 23.28 -55.86
CA THR A 152 -14.87 23.41 -57.34
C THR A 152 -13.76 24.29 -57.96
N VAL A 153 -12.99 23.68 -58.88
CA VAL A 153 -12.46 24.18 -60.19
C VAL A 153 -11.62 25.48 -60.26
N GLY A 154 -10.37 25.35 -60.74
CA GLY A 154 -9.77 26.35 -61.64
C GLY A 154 -8.28 26.72 -61.46
N ASP A 155 -7.41 25.86 -61.99
CA ASP A 155 -6.18 26.17 -62.75
C ASP A 155 -4.95 26.92 -62.14
N ALA A 156 -3.78 26.48 -62.62
CA ALA A 156 -2.44 27.08 -62.63
C ALA A 156 -1.50 27.03 -61.39
N SER A 157 -0.64 25.99 -61.42
CA SER A 157 0.84 26.07 -61.44
C SER A 157 1.69 26.30 -60.15
N VAL A 158 2.51 25.26 -59.89
CA VAL A 158 3.88 25.21 -59.31
C VAL A 158 4.08 25.46 -57.81
N GLY A 159 4.67 24.47 -57.13
CA GLY A 159 5.44 24.70 -55.90
C GLY A 159 5.47 23.55 -54.91
N ASP A 160 6.27 22.54 -55.22
CA ASP A 160 6.71 21.43 -54.39
C ASP A 160 7.09 21.81 -52.93
N GLN A 161 6.60 21.05 -51.93
CA GLN A 161 7.42 20.51 -50.82
C GLN A 161 6.58 19.74 -49.79
N SER A 162 6.80 18.44 -49.78
CA SER A 162 6.42 17.48 -48.74
C SER A 162 7.22 17.70 -47.45
N ILE A 163 6.59 17.53 -46.28
CA ILE A 163 7.29 17.18 -45.03
C ILE A 163 6.69 15.88 -44.50
N GLY A 164 7.37 14.77 -44.82
CA GLY A 164 7.26 13.52 -44.08
C GLY A 164 8.11 13.61 -42.82
N THR A 165 7.51 13.29 -41.67
CA THR A 165 8.24 13.17 -40.40
C THR A 165 8.68 11.71 -40.24
N ASN A 166 9.97 11.45 -40.49
CA ASN A 166 10.65 10.25 -40.02
C ASN A 166 11.74 10.67 -39.04
N CYS A 167 11.64 10.20 -37.80
CA CYS A 167 12.77 10.12 -36.88
C CYS A 167 13.57 8.85 -37.18
N PRO A 168 14.92 8.90 -37.09
CA PRO A 168 15.66 7.70 -36.73
C PRO A 168 16.75 7.94 -35.66
N TYR A 169 16.67 7.09 -34.64
CA TYR A 169 17.69 6.23 -34.00
C TYR A 169 19.20 6.44 -34.32
N GLU A 170 19.96 6.60 -33.22
CA GLU A 170 21.27 6.01 -32.84
C GLU A 170 22.65 6.46 -33.40
N VAL A 171 23.54 6.72 -32.42
CA VAL A 171 24.85 6.06 -32.18
C VAL A 171 26.18 6.67 -32.69
N ILE A 172 27.03 6.98 -31.67
CA ILE A 172 28.46 6.65 -31.51
C ILE A 172 29.57 7.75 -31.58
N GLN A 173 30.32 7.79 -30.46
CA GLN A 173 31.77 8.02 -30.23
C GLN A 173 32.43 9.40 -30.36
N GLY A 174 33.19 9.75 -29.30
CA GLY A 174 34.38 10.60 -29.39
C GLY A 174 34.69 11.45 -28.15
N LEU A 175 35.47 10.94 -27.20
CA LEU A 175 36.36 11.75 -26.31
C LEU A 175 37.48 12.39 -27.17
N PRO A 176 38.16 13.50 -26.79
CA PRO A 176 38.66 13.83 -25.43
C PRO A 176 38.55 15.32 -25.00
N GLY A 177 38.87 15.63 -23.72
CA GLY A 177 39.13 17.00 -23.23
C GLY A 177 40.46 17.58 -23.78
N PRO A 178 41.04 18.70 -23.27
CA PRO A 178 40.79 19.42 -22.00
C PRO A 178 40.81 20.98 -22.12
N LEU A 179 40.87 21.67 -20.97
CA LEU A 179 41.35 23.05 -20.71
C LEU A 179 40.32 24.18 -20.56
N ALA A 180 40.19 24.57 -19.29
CA ALA A 180 40.42 25.92 -18.75
C ALA A 180 39.44 27.09 -19.03
N GLU A 181 38.95 27.59 -17.89
CA GLU A 181 38.83 29.00 -17.49
C GLU A 181 37.68 29.90 -17.96
N ASN A 182 36.98 30.37 -16.93
CA ASN A 182 36.46 31.72 -16.71
C ASN A 182 35.14 32.14 -17.39
N THR A 183 34.19 32.47 -16.52
CA THR A 183 33.55 33.80 -16.33
C THR A 183 32.02 33.76 -16.34
N GLN A 184 31.44 34.18 -15.21
CA GLN A 184 30.17 34.89 -15.01
C GLN A 184 29.13 34.86 -16.15
N ASN A 185 27.95 34.29 -15.88
CA ASN A 185 26.71 35.09 -15.76
C ASN A 185 25.49 34.18 -15.56
N ASP A 186 24.81 34.42 -14.45
CA ASP A 186 23.42 34.01 -14.22
C ASP A 186 22.52 34.55 -15.33
N ARG A 187 21.73 33.67 -15.96
CA ARG A 187 20.61 34.07 -16.81
C ARG A 187 19.30 33.59 -16.20
N PHE A 188 18.69 34.53 -15.47
CA PHE A 188 17.28 34.61 -15.12
C PHE A 188 16.37 34.20 -16.29
N ILE A 189 15.39 33.33 -16.02
CA ILE A 189 14.18 33.22 -16.84
C ILE A 189 13.08 33.97 -16.08
N GLY A 190 12.75 35.17 -16.56
CA GLY A 190 11.70 36.02 -16.02
C GLY A 190 10.30 35.53 -16.43
N THR A 191 9.40 35.46 -15.47
CA THR A 191 7.96 35.34 -15.70
C THR A 191 7.41 36.71 -16.07
N SER A 192 6.80 36.84 -17.25
CA SER A 192 6.12 38.07 -17.70
C SER A 192 4.73 38.16 -17.06
N CYS A 193 4.52 39.11 -16.15
CA CYS A 193 3.20 39.46 -15.63
C CYS A 193 2.83 40.88 -16.09
N PRO A 194 1.65 41.10 -16.69
CA PRO A 194 1.21 42.43 -17.10
C PRO A 194 0.57 43.19 -15.93
N ASN A 195 1.00 44.45 -15.75
CA ASN A 195 0.57 45.49 -14.77
C ASN A 195 1.21 45.48 -13.37
N PRO A 196 2.35 46.18 -13.18
CA PRO A 196 2.96 46.44 -11.87
C PRO A 196 2.58 47.83 -11.33
N SER A 197 1.29 48.09 -11.10
CA SER A 197 0.83 49.35 -10.51
C SER A 197 -0.19 49.09 -9.41
N GLY A 198 0.30 48.98 -8.17
CA GLY A 198 -0.55 48.99 -6.98
C GLY A 198 0.19 48.51 -5.73
N HIS A 199 0.27 49.40 -4.74
CA HIS A 199 0.61 49.18 -3.33
C HIS A 199 2.09 49.08 -2.93
N PHE A 200 2.72 50.25 -2.83
CA PHE A 200 3.50 50.56 -1.63
C PHE A 200 2.50 51.01 -0.54
N VAL A 201 2.16 50.12 0.39
CA VAL A 201 1.58 50.51 1.67
C VAL A 201 2.58 50.07 2.75
N PRO A 202 3.17 51.00 3.53
CA PRO A 202 3.99 50.65 4.68
C PRO A 202 3.15 49.86 5.69
N MET A 203 3.70 48.78 6.21
CA MET A 203 3.05 47.94 7.22
C MET A 203 2.93 48.74 8.53
N GLU A 204 1.70 48.98 8.99
CA GLU A 204 1.44 49.61 10.29
C GLU A 204 1.85 48.66 11.43
N SER A 205 2.58 49.21 12.40
CA SER A 205 3.25 48.45 13.46
C SER A 205 2.45 48.38 14.77
N ASP A 206 1.14 48.18 14.72
CA ASP A 206 0.32 48.08 15.93
C ASP A 206 -0.69 46.93 15.79
N ASN A 207 -0.33 45.78 16.40
CA ASN A 207 -1.16 44.62 16.85
C ASN A 207 -0.46 43.26 16.62
N LEU A 208 0.74 43.08 17.17
CA LEU A 208 1.32 41.76 17.38
C LEU A 208 1.22 41.40 18.87
N SER A 209 0.57 40.28 19.16
CA SER A 209 0.46 39.73 20.52
C SER A 209 1.86 39.46 21.09
N SER A 210 2.08 39.83 22.35
CA SER A 210 3.38 39.67 23.02
C SER A 210 3.81 38.19 23.11
N PRO A 211 5.12 37.89 23.00
CA PRO A 211 5.62 36.54 23.18
C PRO A 211 5.45 36.06 24.63
N ILE A 212 5.11 34.78 24.78
CA ILE A 212 4.99 34.11 26.08
C ILE A 212 6.38 34.06 26.73
N PRO A 213 6.55 34.44 28.01
CA PRO A 213 7.86 34.46 28.66
C PRO A 213 8.44 33.06 28.91
N GLU A 214 9.75 32.92 28.64
CA GLU A 214 10.56 31.72 28.89
C GLU A 214 10.97 31.62 30.38
N ASN A 215 10.06 31.24 31.27
CA ASN A 215 10.40 30.58 32.54
C ASN A 215 9.14 30.05 33.24
N ASN A 216 8.92 28.73 33.20
CA ASN A 216 7.91 28.05 34.01
C ASN A 216 8.52 27.04 35.00
N ASN A 217 9.73 27.30 35.51
CA ASN A 217 10.27 26.52 36.61
C ASN A 217 9.64 27.01 37.92
N ARG A 218 8.53 26.38 38.29
CA ARG A 218 8.02 26.40 39.67
C ARG A 218 9.11 25.81 40.58
N GLU A 219 9.49 26.59 41.59
CA GLU A 219 10.25 26.11 42.74
C GLU A 219 9.57 24.86 43.32
N PHE A 220 10.31 23.76 43.41
CA PHE A 220 10.02 22.73 44.40
C PHE A 220 11.32 22.30 45.07
N SER A 221 11.28 22.38 46.39
CA SER A 221 12.36 22.14 47.35
C SER A 221 12.96 20.73 47.25
N GLU A 222 14.26 20.70 47.52
CA GLU A 222 15.18 19.57 47.70
C GLU A 222 14.62 18.31 48.38
N LYS A 223 15.25 17.16 48.06
CA LYS A 223 15.94 16.33 49.07
C LYS A 223 16.99 15.42 48.42
N THR A 224 18.24 15.71 48.74
CA THR A 224 19.41 14.84 48.61
C THR A 224 19.19 13.54 49.38
N THR A 225 19.55 12.40 48.79
CA THR A 225 20.03 11.26 49.59
C THR A 225 21.20 10.62 48.85
N THR A 226 22.39 10.92 49.37
CA THR A 226 23.64 10.25 49.11
C THR A 226 23.49 8.76 49.41
N ASN A 227 23.91 7.89 48.47
CA ASN A 227 24.53 6.64 48.84
C ASN A 227 25.63 6.32 47.81
N ARG A 228 26.87 6.44 48.28
CA ARG A 228 28.07 5.87 47.70
C ARG A 228 27.88 4.35 47.58
N ASN A 229 28.12 3.83 46.39
CA ASN A 229 28.72 2.52 46.17
C ASN A 229 29.74 2.72 45.04
N GLU A 230 30.90 3.26 45.42
CA GLU A 230 32.10 3.36 44.59
C GLU A 230 32.75 1.97 44.54
N GLU A 231 32.35 1.09 43.60
CA GLU A 231 33.24 0.00 43.15
C GLU A 231 32.83 -0.76 41.87
N THR A 232 31.77 -0.37 41.15
CA THR A 232 31.36 -1.05 39.88
C THR A 232 31.42 -0.19 38.61
N VAL A 233 31.76 1.09 38.69
CA VAL A 233 31.56 2.06 37.59
C VAL A 233 32.69 2.09 36.55
N VAL A 234 33.87 1.56 36.85
CA VAL A 234 35.06 1.74 35.97
C VAL A 234 34.94 0.97 34.65
N GLY A 235 34.28 -0.20 34.64
CA GLY A 235 34.08 -0.99 33.42
C GLY A 235 33.05 -0.38 32.46
N ASP A 236 31.94 0.11 32.99
CA ASP A 236 30.86 0.68 32.18
C ASP A 236 31.23 2.07 31.62
N MET A 237 31.97 2.89 32.37
CA MET A 237 32.39 4.22 31.87
C MET A 237 33.39 4.14 30.72
N VAL A 238 34.24 3.10 30.70
CA VAL A 238 35.18 2.84 29.59
C VAL A 238 34.41 2.40 28.34
N ASN A 239 33.40 1.54 28.48
CA ASN A 239 32.55 1.07 27.38
C ASN A 239 31.67 2.21 26.80
N ILE A 240 31.07 3.03 27.66
CA ILE A 240 30.26 4.19 27.26
C ILE A 240 31.11 5.22 26.50
N LYS A 241 32.34 5.48 26.98
CA LYS A 241 33.24 6.43 26.32
C LYS A 241 33.70 5.91 24.95
N ASP A 242 34.01 4.61 24.86
CA ASP A 242 34.39 3.95 23.60
C ASP A 242 33.24 3.96 22.58
N SER A 243 32.01 3.63 22.99
CA SER A 243 30.82 3.71 22.12
C SER A 243 30.55 5.15 21.64
N LEU A 244 30.70 6.13 22.53
CA LEU A 244 30.51 7.54 22.19
C LEU A 244 31.57 8.05 21.21
N GLU A 245 32.85 7.75 21.44
CA GLU A 245 33.94 8.11 20.53
C GLU A 245 33.76 7.43 19.15
N ARG A 246 33.36 6.15 19.14
CA ARG A 246 33.07 5.40 17.92
C ARG A 246 31.94 6.03 17.11
N LEU A 247 30.81 6.37 17.73
CA LEU A 247 29.68 6.98 17.02
C LEU A 247 30.04 8.35 16.45
N LEU A 248 30.73 9.19 17.24
CA LEU A 248 31.17 10.52 16.79
C LEU A 248 32.18 10.46 15.64
N PHE A 249 32.98 9.39 15.56
CA PHE A 249 33.91 9.18 14.45
C PHE A 249 33.21 8.66 13.18
N VAL A 250 32.25 7.74 13.32
CA VAL A 250 31.65 7.06 12.17
C VAL A 250 30.49 7.85 11.56
N MET A 251 29.66 8.53 12.35
CA MET A 251 28.49 9.27 11.83
C MET A 251 28.80 10.33 10.73
N PRO A 252 29.92 11.09 10.82
CA PRO A 252 30.32 12.03 9.77
C PRO A 252 30.57 11.40 8.40
N SER A 253 31.09 10.17 8.33
CA SER A 253 31.33 9.51 7.04
C SER A 253 30.05 9.15 6.29
N TYR A 254 28.91 9.15 6.99
CA TYR A 254 27.58 8.93 6.44
C TYR A 254 26.76 10.23 6.32
N GLY A 255 27.40 11.41 6.40
CA GLY A 255 26.74 12.70 6.17
C GLY A 255 26.00 13.27 7.39
N ILE A 256 26.21 12.72 8.59
CA ILE A 256 25.68 13.29 9.84
C ILE A 256 26.80 14.09 10.51
N THR A 257 26.64 15.42 10.57
CA THR A 257 27.68 16.29 11.15
C THR A 257 27.90 16.00 12.64
N LEU A 258 29.11 16.27 13.12
CA LEU A 258 29.48 16.07 14.52
C LEU A 258 28.57 16.85 15.49
N ALA A 259 28.14 18.05 15.11
CA ALA A 259 27.23 18.87 15.91
C ALA A 259 25.85 18.21 16.05
N THR A 260 25.32 17.68 14.94
CA THR A 260 24.03 16.97 14.92
C THR A 260 24.09 15.67 15.71
N ALA A 261 25.18 14.89 15.58
CA ALA A 261 25.40 13.68 16.34
C ALA A 261 25.44 13.96 17.87
N LYS A 262 26.18 14.99 18.28
CA LYS A 262 26.20 15.43 19.69
C LYS A 262 24.82 15.85 20.19
N LYS A 263 24.04 16.56 19.36
CA LYS A 263 22.68 16.95 19.69
C LYS A 263 21.77 15.73 19.92
N PHE A 264 21.82 14.74 19.04
CA PHE A 264 21.03 13.51 19.19
C PHE A 264 21.38 12.74 20.46
N ILE A 265 22.68 12.61 20.79
CA ILE A 265 23.11 11.92 22.01
C ILE A 265 22.65 12.67 23.26
N ALA A 266 22.70 14.01 23.25
CA ALA A 266 22.23 14.83 24.37
C ALA A 266 20.70 14.78 24.55
N GLU A 267 19.95 14.67 23.45
CA GLU A 267 18.48 14.73 23.46
C GLU A 267 17.82 13.36 23.70
N TYR A 268 18.35 12.28 23.10
CA TYR A 268 17.74 10.94 23.13
C TYR A 268 18.55 9.91 23.94
N GLY A 269 19.77 10.25 24.38
CA GLY A 269 20.67 9.34 25.09
C GLY A 269 21.51 8.46 24.15
N LEU A 270 22.64 7.97 24.66
CA LEU A 270 23.62 7.22 23.87
C LEU A 270 23.05 5.88 23.35
N GLU A 271 22.36 5.14 24.20
CA GLU A 271 21.88 3.79 23.89
C GLU A 271 20.82 3.80 22.77
N ALA A 272 19.86 4.73 22.83
CA ALA A 272 18.84 4.89 21.80
C ALA A 272 19.45 5.28 20.46
N VAL A 273 20.41 6.22 20.46
CA VAL A 273 21.14 6.64 19.26
C VAL A 273 21.91 5.47 18.66
N GLU A 274 22.59 4.65 19.47
CA GLU A 274 23.35 3.49 18.99
C GLU A 274 22.43 2.43 18.34
N GLN A 275 21.30 2.12 18.98
CA GLN A 275 20.32 1.17 18.42
C GLN A 275 19.78 1.63 17.06
N GLN A 276 19.35 2.90 16.96
CA GLN A 276 18.80 3.44 15.72
C GLN A 276 19.88 3.63 14.64
N TRP A 277 21.12 3.90 15.06
CA TRP A 277 22.27 3.97 14.16
C TRP A 277 22.58 2.63 13.48
N GLU A 278 22.48 1.51 14.20
CA GLU A 278 22.66 0.19 13.60
C GLU A 278 21.55 -0.16 12.59
N LEU A 279 20.32 0.29 12.82
CA LEU A 279 19.24 0.17 11.85
C LEU A 279 19.50 1.02 10.60
N LEU A 280 19.97 2.25 10.79
CA LEU A 280 20.34 3.15 9.69
C LEU A 280 21.45 2.54 8.82
N LYS A 281 22.49 1.94 9.41
CA LYS A 281 23.55 1.24 8.66
C LYS A 281 22.99 0.12 7.78
N LYS A 282 22.12 -0.74 8.33
CA LYS A 282 21.46 -1.82 7.58
C LYS A 282 20.61 -1.27 6.43
N ALA A 283 19.94 -0.14 6.63
CA ALA A 283 19.11 0.50 5.62
C ALA A 283 19.93 1.19 4.53
N LEU A 284 21.07 1.79 4.88
CA LEU A 284 22.03 2.38 3.94
C LEU A 284 22.64 1.34 3.00
N GLN A 285 22.98 0.14 3.51
CA GLN A 285 23.44 -0.98 2.68
C GLN A 285 22.42 -1.41 1.61
N LYS A 286 21.12 -1.16 1.83
CA LYS A 286 20.04 -1.47 0.88
C LYS A 286 19.78 -0.35 -0.15
N GLY A 287 20.46 0.79 -0.03
CA GLY A 287 20.61 1.79 -1.10
C GLY A 287 19.42 2.73 -1.37
N LYS A 288 18.72 3.25 -0.35
CA LYS A 288 17.54 4.13 -0.55
C LYS A 288 17.39 5.33 0.40
N ILE A 289 18.45 5.74 1.09
CA ILE A 289 18.37 6.87 2.05
C ILE A 289 19.18 8.05 1.52
N ASN A 290 18.48 9.11 1.12
CA ASN A 290 19.10 10.35 0.62
C ASN A 290 19.54 11.28 1.76
N ASN A 291 18.88 11.22 2.92
CA ASN A 291 19.20 12.04 4.10
C ASN A 291 19.28 11.17 5.38
N PRO A 292 20.48 10.67 5.72
CA PRO A 292 20.69 9.81 6.89
C PRO A 292 20.42 10.52 8.22
N ALA A 293 20.75 11.81 8.34
CA ALA A 293 20.53 12.59 9.56
C ALA A 293 19.02 12.78 9.85
N GLY A 294 18.25 13.11 8.82
CA GLY A 294 16.80 13.26 8.94
C GLY A 294 16.10 11.94 9.24
N TRP A 295 16.57 10.84 8.65
CA TRP A 295 16.08 9.50 8.95
C TRP A 295 16.34 9.14 10.41
N LEU A 296 17.57 9.35 10.91
CA LEU A 296 17.94 9.04 12.28
C LEU A 296 17.12 9.83 13.30
N HIS A 297 16.91 11.12 13.05
CA HIS A 297 16.06 11.96 13.90
C HIS A 297 14.62 11.45 13.97
N MET A 298 14.04 11.09 12.82
CA MET A 298 12.67 10.54 12.77
C MET A 298 12.60 9.20 13.52
N ALA A 299 13.62 8.35 13.34
CA ALA A 299 13.71 7.06 13.98
C ALA A 299 13.80 7.16 15.52
N LEU A 300 14.57 8.14 16.01
CA LEU A 300 14.70 8.43 17.44
C LEU A 300 13.43 9.03 18.04
N ARG A 301 12.74 9.92 17.31
CA ARG A 301 11.51 10.57 17.78
C ARG A 301 10.32 9.61 17.87
N GLU A 302 10.12 8.78 16.84
CA GLU A 302 8.96 7.90 16.73
C GLU A 302 9.21 6.48 17.29
N GLY A 303 10.42 6.20 17.79
CA GLY A 303 10.77 4.89 18.33
C GLY A 303 10.74 3.79 17.26
N TYR A 304 11.41 4.01 16.13
CA TYR A 304 11.39 3.10 14.99
C TYR A 304 11.94 1.71 15.36
N VAL A 305 11.18 0.67 15.03
CA VAL A 305 11.55 -0.74 15.25
C VAL A 305 11.86 -1.39 13.90
N ASP A 306 12.81 -2.33 13.87
CA ASP A 306 13.16 -3.13 12.68
C ASP A 306 11.95 -3.99 12.26
N ALA A 307 11.06 -3.43 11.45
CA ALA A 307 9.82 -4.06 11.01
C ALA A 307 10.06 -5.44 10.35
N PRO A 308 11.09 -5.65 9.51
CA PRO A 308 11.47 -6.98 9.03
C PRO A 308 11.82 -7.98 10.14
N ALA A 309 12.59 -7.59 11.14
CA ALA A 309 12.98 -8.47 12.23
C ALA A 309 11.78 -8.82 13.14
N ALA A 310 10.97 -7.81 13.50
CA ALA A 310 9.76 -8.00 14.27
C ALA A 310 8.75 -8.92 13.56
N PHE A 311 8.60 -8.76 12.24
CA PHE A 311 7.76 -9.65 11.44
C PHE A 311 8.28 -11.09 11.43
N LYS A 312 9.61 -11.29 11.34
CA LYS A 312 10.22 -12.63 11.37
C LYS A 312 9.98 -13.32 12.72
N GLN A 313 10.16 -12.60 13.82
CA GLN A 313 9.88 -13.10 15.17
C GLN A 313 8.42 -13.55 15.32
N LEU A 314 7.47 -12.70 14.88
CA LEU A 314 6.04 -13.03 14.92
C LEU A 314 5.71 -14.29 14.10
N GLN A 315 6.38 -14.50 12.96
CA GLN A 315 6.20 -15.72 12.16
C GLN A 315 6.75 -16.97 12.86
N GLU A 316 7.90 -16.84 13.52
CA GLU A 316 8.51 -17.93 14.28
C GLU A 316 7.65 -18.31 15.49
N GLU A 317 7.12 -17.32 16.22
CA GLU A 317 6.18 -17.54 17.33
C GLU A 317 4.89 -18.22 16.87
N LYS A 318 4.28 -17.75 15.77
CA LYS A 318 3.09 -18.39 15.20
C LYS A 318 3.38 -19.83 14.77
N LYS A 319 4.55 -20.09 14.21
CA LYS A 319 4.97 -21.45 13.81
C LYS A 319 5.23 -22.33 15.03
N ALA A 320 5.81 -21.79 16.10
CA ALA A 320 6.02 -22.51 17.35
C ALA A 320 4.68 -22.87 18.00
N ALA A 321 3.75 -21.91 18.11
CA ALA A 321 2.41 -22.14 18.65
C ALA A 321 1.61 -23.17 17.82
N MET A 322 1.75 -23.15 16.48
CA MET A 322 1.11 -24.15 15.63
C MET A 322 1.71 -25.54 15.85
N ARG A 323 3.04 -25.66 15.99
CA ARG A 323 3.71 -26.94 16.28
C ARG A 323 3.29 -27.51 17.63
N GLU A 324 3.18 -26.66 18.65
CA GLU A 324 2.70 -27.06 19.97
C GLU A 324 1.26 -27.58 19.92
N LYS A 325 0.36 -26.87 19.21
CA LYS A 325 -1.01 -27.34 19.00
C LYS A 325 -1.08 -28.68 18.26
N MET A 326 -0.24 -28.88 17.23
CA MET A 326 -0.22 -30.15 16.49
C MET A 326 0.31 -31.30 17.36
N ALA A 327 1.34 -31.05 18.18
CA ALA A 327 1.86 -32.04 19.12
C ALA A 327 0.84 -32.43 20.20
N GLU A 328 0.03 -31.47 20.65
CA GLU A 328 -1.06 -31.74 21.59
C GLU A 328 -2.16 -32.59 20.96
N ILE A 329 -2.56 -32.29 19.71
CA ILE A 329 -3.52 -33.13 18.96
C ILE A 329 -2.97 -34.54 18.77
N GLU A 330 -1.70 -34.68 18.40
CA GLU A 330 -1.05 -35.98 18.21
C GLU A 330 -1.03 -36.79 19.52
N ARG A 331 -0.70 -36.16 20.66
CA ARG A 331 -0.78 -36.81 21.98
C ARG A 331 -2.20 -37.27 22.32
N GLN A 332 -3.20 -36.47 22.03
CA GLN A 332 -4.60 -36.83 22.25
C GLN A 332 -5.05 -38.00 21.36
N GLN A 333 -4.59 -38.04 20.11
CA GLN A 333 -4.86 -39.15 19.21
C GLN A 333 -4.20 -40.45 19.68
N ILE A 334 -2.94 -40.40 20.10
CA ILE A 334 -2.23 -41.57 20.66
C ILE A 334 -2.96 -42.07 21.91
N ALA A 335 -3.31 -41.18 22.85
CA ALA A 335 -4.03 -41.55 24.07
C ALA A 335 -5.46 -42.06 23.80
N ALA A 336 -6.08 -41.70 22.67
CA ALA A 336 -7.35 -42.26 22.24
C ALA A 336 -7.19 -43.67 21.68
N LEU A 337 -6.18 -43.89 20.83
CA LEU A 337 -5.86 -45.21 20.28
C LEU A 337 -5.44 -46.21 21.38
N GLU A 338 -4.69 -45.77 22.37
CA GLU A 338 -4.31 -46.62 23.52
C GLU A 338 -5.54 -47.07 24.30
N ARG A 339 -6.51 -46.17 24.55
CA ARG A 339 -7.78 -46.52 25.21
C ARG A 339 -8.62 -47.48 24.37
N GLU A 340 -8.70 -47.25 23.06
CA GLU A 340 -9.40 -48.16 22.15
C GLU A 340 -8.76 -49.56 22.15
N ALA A 341 -7.43 -49.64 22.12
CA ALA A 341 -6.71 -50.91 22.22
C ALA A 341 -6.94 -51.62 23.58
N GLU A 342 -7.01 -50.89 24.69
CA GLU A 342 -7.36 -51.45 26.00
C GLU A 342 -8.81 -51.95 26.07
N GLU A 343 -9.75 -51.22 25.47
CA GLU A 343 -11.15 -51.63 25.36
C GLU A 343 -11.28 -52.90 24.50
N GLU A 344 -10.63 -52.97 23.33
CA GLU A 344 -10.58 -54.16 22.48
C GLU A 344 -9.95 -55.35 23.20
N ALA A 345 -8.84 -55.14 23.93
CA ALA A 345 -8.19 -56.20 24.71
C ALA A 345 -9.10 -56.73 25.82
N ASN A 346 -9.88 -55.86 26.47
CA ASN A 346 -10.86 -56.26 27.49
C ASN A 346 -12.09 -56.95 26.89
N GLN A 347 -12.45 -56.64 25.63
CA GLN A 347 -13.57 -57.28 24.93
C GLN A 347 -13.19 -58.64 24.32
N PHE A 348 -11.88 -58.90 24.14
CA PHE A 348 -11.36 -60.18 23.66
C PHE A 348 -11.42 -61.26 24.76
N GLU A 349 -12.60 -61.81 24.99
CA GLU A 349 -12.77 -63.02 25.80
C GLU A 349 -12.54 -64.26 24.93
N ILE A 350 -11.53 -65.08 25.29
CA ILE A 350 -11.32 -66.37 24.62
C ILE A 350 -12.51 -67.28 24.99
N PRO A 351 -13.31 -67.75 24.02
CA PRO A 351 -14.48 -68.56 24.34
C PRO A 351 -14.06 -69.82 25.09
N GLY A 352 -14.73 -70.15 26.19
CA GLY A 352 -14.33 -71.23 27.11
C GLY A 352 -14.25 -72.63 26.47
N ASN A 353 -14.89 -72.81 25.31
CA ASN A 353 -14.82 -74.03 24.50
C ASN A 353 -13.70 -74.02 23.43
N SER A 354 -12.86 -72.98 23.41
CA SER A 354 -11.71 -72.89 22.51
C SER A 354 -10.61 -73.87 22.94
N PRO A 355 -10.02 -74.63 22.01
CA PRO A 355 -8.83 -75.45 22.28
C PRO A 355 -7.68 -74.65 22.92
N PHE A 356 -7.60 -73.36 22.59
CA PHE A 356 -6.60 -72.44 23.15
C PHE A 356 -6.87 -72.08 24.61
N HIS A 357 -8.14 -71.94 25.01
CA HIS A 357 -8.52 -71.72 26.42
C HIS A 357 -8.14 -72.93 27.29
N ALA A 358 -8.39 -74.15 26.79
CA ALA A 358 -8.00 -75.39 27.46
C ALA A 358 -6.48 -75.53 27.59
N PHE A 359 -5.73 -75.11 26.56
CA PHE A 359 -4.27 -75.08 26.59
C PHE A 359 -3.73 -74.10 27.64
N LEU A 360 -4.25 -72.86 27.67
CA LEU A 360 -3.85 -71.86 28.66
C LEU A 360 -4.17 -72.28 30.11
N ALA A 361 -5.34 -72.89 30.33
CA ALA A 361 -5.72 -73.42 31.64
C ALA A 361 -4.76 -74.52 32.11
N LYS A 362 -4.36 -75.43 31.20
CA LYS A 362 -3.38 -76.48 31.50
C LYS A 362 -2.00 -75.90 31.79
N TYR A 363 -1.56 -74.92 31.01
CA TYR A 363 -0.28 -74.24 31.21
C TYR A 363 -0.23 -73.50 32.56
N LYS A 364 -1.31 -72.82 32.95
CA LYS A 364 -1.42 -72.14 34.25
C LYS A 364 -1.35 -73.14 35.41
N LYS A 365 -2.02 -74.30 35.27
CA LYS A 365 -1.96 -75.40 36.25
C LYS A 365 -0.54 -75.98 36.39
N GLU A 366 0.18 -76.14 35.27
CA GLU A 366 1.57 -76.61 35.27
C GLU A 366 2.55 -75.58 35.86
N GLN A 367 2.25 -74.28 35.80
CA GLN A 367 3.02 -73.22 36.45
C GLN A 367 2.75 -73.16 37.96
N ASP A 368 1.49 -73.32 38.37
CA ASP A 368 1.09 -73.37 39.78
C ASP A 368 1.63 -74.65 40.48
N GLU A 369 1.69 -75.79 39.78
CA GLU A 369 2.30 -77.04 40.27
C GLU A 369 3.85 -76.99 40.27
N LYS A 370 4.47 -76.06 39.54
CA LYS A 370 5.92 -75.83 39.54
C LYS A 370 6.39 -74.74 40.51
N SER A 371 5.47 -74.06 41.20
CA SER A 371 5.84 -73.19 42.33
C SER A 371 6.07 -74.05 43.59
N PRO A 372 7.30 -74.13 44.12
CA PRO A 372 7.54 -74.80 45.39
C PRO A 372 6.96 -73.95 46.53
N VAL A 373 6.17 -74.59 47.40
CA VAL A 373 5.79 -74.05 48.71
C VAL A 373 7.02 -73.89 49.59
#